data_AF-A0A256ZIJ0-F1
#
_entry.id   AF-A0A256ZIJ0-F1
#
_cell.length_a   1.000
_cell.length_b   1.000
_cell.length_c   1.000
_cell.angle_alpha   90.00
_cell.angle_beta   90.00
_cell.angle_gamma   90.00
#
_symmetry.space_group_name_H-M   'P 1'
#
loop_
_entity.id
_entity.type
_entity.pdbx_description
1 polymer ?
#
loop_
_entity_poly.entity_id
_entity_poly.type
_entity_poly.pdbx_seq_one_letter_code
_entity_poly.pdbx_strand_id
1 'polypeptide(L)'
;MNKDALAKKVALVAVYSALGVVLAPFLQIPFITTKAFPGQHLLNAIVGVTLGPFWAFIVATIVGIIRNALGVGTIYAFPGGIPGGVIVGLFSWVLKK
;
A
#
# COMPACT_ATOMS: atom_id res chain seq x y z
N MET A 1 -5.07 -2.04 22.23
CA MET A 1 -5.92 -2.73 21.22
C MET A 1 -6.10 -4.17 21.69
N ASN A 2 -7.30 -4.73 21.63
CA ASN A 2 -7.49 -6.16 21.96
C ASN A 2 -6.60 -7.03 21.03
N LYS A 3 -6.05 -8.12 21.55
CA LYS A 3 -5.19 -9.05 20.80
C LYS A 3 -5.87 -9.57 19.53
N ASP A 4 -7.16 -9.86 19.60
CA ASP A 4 -7.93 -10.33 18.43
C ASP A 4 -8.06 -9.26 17.35
N ALA A 5 -8.29 -8.00 17.77
CA ALA A 5 -8.36 -6.87 16.86
C ALA A 5 -7.00 -6.58 16.22
N LEU A 6 -5.90 -6.77 16.95
CA LEU A 6 -4.54 -6.70 16.39
C LEU A 6 -4.30 -7.79 15.37
N ALA A 7 -4.60 -9.04 15.71
CA ALA A 7 -4.45 -10.18 14.83
C ALA A 7 -5.20 -9.98 13.51
N LYS A 8 -6.45 -9.48 13.58
CA LYS A 8 -7.24 -9.14 12.39
C LYS A 8 -6.56 -8.07 11.53
N LYS A 9 -6.01 -7.00 12.12
CA LYS A 9 -5.32 -5.95 11.36
C LYS A 9 -4.05 -6.48 10.70
N VAL A 10 -3.27 -7.28 11.40
CA VAL A 10 -2.05 -7.91 10.85
C VAL A 10 -2.41 -8.85 9.69
N ALA A 11 -3.47 -9.64 9.82
CA ALA A 11 -3.96 -10.49 8.74
C ALA A 11 -4.37 -9.66 7.51
N LEU A 12 -5.10 -8.57 7.69
CA LEU A 12 -5.47 -7.67 6.59
C LEU A 12 -4.24 -7.04 5.94
N VAL A 13 -3.24 -6.61 6.71
CA VAL A 13 -1.98 -6.09 6.19
C VAL A 13 -1.28 -7.12 5.31
N ALA A 14 -1.22 -8.38 5.75
CA ALA A 14 -0.63 -9.46 4.97
C ALA A 14 -1.39 -9.68 3.65
N VAL A 15 -2.73 -9.75 3.70
CA VAL A 15 -3.58 -9.93 2.52
C VAL A 15 -3.43 -8.77 1.54
N TYR A 16 -3.52 -7.51 2.00
CA TYR A 16 -3.37 -6.35 1.11
C TYR A 16 -1.95 -6.23 0.55
N SER A 17 -0.93 -6.61 1.32
CA SER A 17 0.44 -6.64 0.82
C SER A 17 0.62 -7.69 -0.27
N ALA A 18 0.10 -8.91 -0.06
CA ALA A 18 0.10 -9.96 -1.08
C ALA A 18 -0.63 -9.51 -2.35
N LEU A 19 -1.81 -8.88 -2.19
CA LEU A 19 -2.57 -8.36 -3.33
C LEU A 19 -1.78 -7.28 -4.10
N GLY A 20 -1.09 -6.38 -3.40
CA GLY A 20 -0.27 -5.34 -4.04
C GLY A 20 0.91 -5.90 -4.83
N VAL A 21 1.50 -7.00 -4.35
CA VAL A 21 2.57 -7.70 -5.05
C VAL A 21 2.02 -8.47 -6.25
N VAL A 22 0.94 -9.23 -6.09
CA VAL A 22 0.35 -10.05 -7.17
C VAL A 22 -0.18 -9.19 -8.31
N LEU A 23 -0.75 -8.02 -8.01
CA LEU A 23 -1.25 -7.11 -9.05
C LEU A 23 -0.14 -6.38 -9.80
N ALA A 24 1.06 -6.26 -9.23
CA ALA A 24 2.12 -5.42 -9.79
C ALA A 24 2.60 -5.81 -11.20
N PRO A 25 2.76 -7.11 -11.56
CA PRO A 25 3.17 -7.49 -12.91
C PRO A 25 2.11 -7.19 -13.97
N PHE A 26 0.82 -7.31 -13.62
CA PHE A 26 -0.31 -7.16 -14.55
C PHE A 26 -0.75 -5.71 -14.70
N LEU A 27 -0.66 -4.92 -13.63
CA LEU A 27 -1.09 -3.52 -13.57
C LEU A 27 0.12 -2.59 -13.43
N GLN A 28 1.04 -2.64 -14.39
CA GLN A 28 2.16 -1.72 -14.50
C GLN A 28 2.10 -0.94 -15.81
N ILE A 29 2.33 0.36 -15.72
CA ILE A 29 2.48 1.24 -16.88
C ILE A 29 3.92 1.76 -16.83
N PRO A 30 4.81 1.31 -17.74
CA PRO A 30 6.18 1.82 -17.81
C PRO A 30 6.18 3.33 -18.09
N PHE A 31 7.02 4.08 -17.39
CA PHE A 31 7.18 5.52 -17.59
C PHE A 31 8.62 5.97 -17.33
N ILE A 32 9.38 6.21 -18.39
CA ILE A 32 10.79 6.67 -18.36
C ILE A 32 11.66 5.81 -17.41
N THR A 33 11.96 6.29 -16.20
CA THR A 33 12.78 5.60 -15.18
C THR A 33 11.95 4.91 -14.10
N THR A 34 10.63 5.01 -14.17
CA THR A 34 9.69 4.49 -13.18
C THR A 34 8.60 3.66 -13.85
N LYS A 35 7.76 3.06 -13.01
CA LYS A 35 6.58 2.32 -13.43
C LYS A 35 5.43 2.82 -12.55
N ALA A 36 4.34 3.24 -13.18
CA ALA A 36 3.12 3.57 -12.47
C ALA A 36 2.34 2.28 -12.18
N PHE A 37 1.88 2.11 -10.95
CA PHE A 37 1.16 0.92 -10.52
C PHE A 37 -0.24 1.30 -10.03
N PRO A 38 -1.26 1.27 -10.90
CA PRO A 38 -2.64 1.57 -10.51
C PRO A 38 -3.15 0.69 -9.36
N GLY A 39 -2.74 -0.59 -9.31
CA GLY A 39 -3.07 -1.48 -8.20
C GLY A 39 -2.57 -0.98 -6.85
N GLN A 40 -1.40 -0.32 -6.81
CA GLN A 40 -0.89 0.30 -5.58
C GLN A 40 -1.74 1.51 -5.15
N HIS A 41 -2.20 2.32 -6.10
CA HIS A 41 -3.03 3.50 -5.79
C HIS A 41 -4.40 3.09 -5.24
N LEU A 42 -5.00 2.04 -5.83
CA LEU A 42 -6.22 1.44 -5.30
C LEU A 42 -6.03 0.93 -3.87
N LEU A 43 -4.94 0.21 -3.60
CA LEU A 43 -4.64 -0.29 -2.26
C LEU A 43 -4.37 0.83 -1.27
N ASN A 44 -3.66 1.89 -1.67
CA ASN A 44 -3.47 3.07 -0.83
C ASN A 44 -4.82 3.67 -0.41
N ALA A 45 -5.79 3.72 -1.33
CA ALA A 45 -7.13 4.21 -1.03
C ALA A 45 -7.88 3.30 -0.05
N ILE A 46 -7.96 2.00 -0.35
CA ILE A 46 -8.68 1.02 0.48
C ILE A 46 -8.05 0.93 1.86
N VAL A 47 -6.74 0.72 1.96
CA VAL A 47 -6.02 0.54 3.22
C VAL A 47 -6.00 1.83 4.03
N GLY A 48 -5.79 2.98 3.37
CA GLY A 48 -5.84 4.29 4.02
C GLY A 48 -7.19 4.53 4.69
N VAL A 49 -8.30 4.33 3.96
CA VAL A 49 -9.66 4.57 4.47
C VAL A 49 -10.09 3.55 5.54
N THR A 50 -9.68 2.29 5.41
CA THR A 50 -10.18 1.18 6.26
C THR A 50 -9.30 0.90 7.47
N LEU A 51 -7.97 0.93 7.32
CA LEU A 51 -7.02 0.62 8.39
C LEU A 51 -6.36 1.87 8.98
N GLY A 52 -6.33 2.97 8.24
CA GLY A 52 -5.72 4.23 8.66
C GLY A 52 -4.26 4.40 8.20
N PRO A 53 -3.67 5.59 8.43
CA PRO A 53 -2.39 6.00 7.87
C PRO A 53 -1.22 5.12 8.30
N PHE A 54 -1.18 4.68 9.56
CA PHE A 54 -0.09 3.84 10.07
C PHE A 54 -0.04 2.46 9.38
N TRP A 55 -1.19 1.82 9.20
CA TRP A 55 -1.26 0.51 8.55
C TRP A 55 -1.07 0.63 7.03
N ALA A 56 -1.52 1.74 6.42
CA ALA A 56 -1.24 2.06 5.02
C ALA A 56 0.26 2.25 4.75
N PHE A 57 0.98 2.92 5.66
CA PHE A 57 2.44 3.02 5.63
C PHE A 57 3.11 1.64 5.61
N ILE A 58 2.70 0.74 6.52
CA ILE A 58 3.27 -0.60 6.61
C ILE A 58 3.02 -1.39 5.32
N VAL A 59 1.78 -1.42 4.83
CA VAL A 59 1.43 -2.13 3.59
C VAL A 59 2.25 -1.60 2.41
N ALA A 60 2.30 -0.28 2.21
CA ALA A 60 3.06 0.32 1.11
C ALA A 60 4.56 0.02 1.20
N THR A 61 5.12 -0.04 2.41
CA THR A 61 6.53 -0.39 2.65
C THR A 61 6.80 -1.85 2.30
N ILE A 62 5.98 -2.79 2.78
CA ILE A 62 6.12 -4.23 2.49
C ILE A 62 6.02 -4.47 0.98
N VAL A 63 5.00 -3.90 0.33
CA VAL A 63 4.79 -4.03 -1.11
C VAL A 63 5.97 -3.43 -1.89
N GLY A 64 6.49 -2.27 -1.46
CA GLY A 64 7.67 -1.65 -2.04
C GLY A 64 8.92 -2.52 -1.94
N ILE A 65 9.20 -3.10 -0.77
CA ILE A 65 10.33 -4.02 -0.56
C ILE A 65 10.22 -5.22 -1.50
N ILE A 66 9.09 -5.93 -1.47
CA ILE A 66 8.91 -7.18 -2.23
C ILE A 66 8.99 -6.90 -3.74
N ARG A 67 8.33 -5.85 -4.23
CA ARG A 67 8.35 -5.52 -5.67
C ARG A 67 9.74 -5.17 -6.17
N ASN A 68 10.54 -4.45 -5.36
CA ASN A 68 11.93 -4.17 -5.71
C ASN A 68 12.80 -5.43 -5.70
N ALA A 69 12.63 -6.29 -4.68
CA ALA A 69 13.34 -7.56 -4.60
C ALA A 69 13.03 -8.49 -5.79
N LEU A 70 11.79 -8.48 -6.29
CA LEU A 70 11.36 -9.25 -7.46
C LEU A 70 11.72 -8.60 -8.81
N GLY A 71 12.35 -7.42 -8.84
CA GLY A 71 12.65 -6.69 -10.08
C GLY A 71 11.43 -6.14 -10.83
N VAL A 72 10.23 -6.26 -10.25
CA VAL A 72 8.98 -5.75 -10.84
C VAL A 72 8.85 -4.25 -10.58
N GLY A 73 9.24 -3.80 -9.39
CA GLY A 73 9.23 -2.41 -8.94
C GLY A 73 10.52 -1.64 -9.25
N THR A 74 10.50 -0.35 -8.91
CA THR A 74 11.67 0.54 -8.91
C THR A 74 11.79 1.18 -7.53
N ILE A 75 12.91 1.85 -7.25
CA ILE A 75 13.09 2.63 -6.01
C ILE A 75 11.97 3.65 -5.78
N TYR A 76 11.29 4.09 -6.85
CA TYR A 76 10.15 5.01 -6.78
C TYR A 76 8.88 4.38 -6.19
N ALA A 77 8.84 3.06 -5.96
CA ALA A 77 7.74 2.40 -5.27
C ALA A 77 7.55 2.91 -3.83
N PHE A 78 8.63 3.34 -3.17
CA PHE A 78 8.58 3.89 -1.81
C PHE A 78 7.96 5.29 -1.77
N PRO A 79 8.51 6.33 -2.45
CA PRO A 79 7.96 7.68 -2.41
C PRO A 79 6.58 7.79 -3.09
N GLY A 80 6.23 6.89 -4.01
CA GLY A 80 4.86 6.86 -4.56
C GLY A 80 3.87 6.16 -3.64
N GLY A 81 4.24 4.98 -3.11
CA GLY A 81 3.34 4.16 -2.30
C GLY A 81 3.07 4.74 -0.92
N ILE A 82 4.14 5.06 -0.17
CA ILE A 82 4.06 5.39 1.26
C ILE A 82 3.29 6.69 1.50
N PRO A 83 3.65 7.84 0.88
CA PRO A 83 2.92 9.08 1.09
C PRO A 83 1.46 8.98 0.63
N GLY A 84 1.20 8.28 -0.49
CA GLY A 84 -0.17 8.10 -0.99
C GLY A 84 -1.09 7.41 0.02
N GLY A 85 -0.65 6.29 0.62
CA GLY A 85 -1.43 5.58 1.63
C GLY A 85 -1.62 6.39 2.92
N VAL A 86 -0.56 7.09 3.37
CA VAL A 86 -0.60 7.92 4.58
C VAL A 86 -1.54 9.11 4.40
N ILE A 87 -1.45 9.83 3.29
CA ILE A 87 -2.29 11.00 3.01
C ILE A 87 -3.76 10.57 2.96
N VAL A 88 -4.10 9.50 2.24
CA VAL A 88 -5.48 9.01 2.21
C VAL A 88 -5.98 8.63 3.60
N GLY A 89 -5.14 7.97 4.41
CA GLY A 89 -5.49 7.63 5.79
C GLY A 89 -5.75 8.85 6.67
N LEU A 90 -4.89 9.88 6.58
CA LEU A 90 -5.05 11.13 7.32
C LEU A 90 -6.33 11.87 6.90
N PHE A 91 -6.56 12.04 5.60
CA PHE A 91 -7.77 12.70 5.11
C PHE A 91 -9.04 11.91 5.45
N SER A 92 -8.99 10.57 5.40
CA SER A 92 -10.11 9.74 5.86
C SER A 92 -10.46 9.99 7.32
N TRP A 93 -9.49 10.29 8.19
CA TRP A 93 -9.78 10.62 9.59
C TRP A 93 -10.36 12.02 9.73
N VAL A 94 -9.83 12.99 8.99
CA VAL A 94 -10.32 14.38 9.02
C VAL A 94 -11.73 14.50 8.46
N LEU A 95 -12.06 13.75 7.40
CA LEU A 95 -13.34 13.83 6.69
C LEU A 95 -14.44 12.99 7.33
N LYS A 96 -14.12 11.96 8.12
CA LYS A 96 -15.09 11.14 8.87
C LYS A 96 -15.61 11.85 10.13
N LYS A 97 -15.94 13.14 10.01
CA LYS A 97 -16.56 13.92 11.09
C LYS A 97 -17.84 13.27 11.60
#